data_AF-A0A7C1LZ45-F1
#
_entry.id   AF-A0A7C1LZ45-F1
#
_cell.length_a   1.000
_cell.length_b   1.000
_cell.length_c   1.000
_cell.angle_alpha   90.00
_cell.angle_beta   90.00
_cell.angle_gamma   90.00
#
_symmetry.space_group_name_H-M   'P 1'
#
loop_
_entity.id
_entity.type
_entity.pdbx_description
1 polymer ?
#
loop_
_entity_poly.entity_id
_entity_poly.type
_entity_poly.pdbx_seq_one_letter_code
_entity_poly.pdbx_strand_id
1 'polypeptide(L)'
;SRSMYTNIQQTDEILKIDIQHHFFDVIISTMHVHLEYEKCLEIVAVSGAYDRVKKLKEDLLKLKSVISVGFFMIEKETNSDS
;
A
#
# COMPACT_ATOMS: atom_id res chain seq x y z
N SER A 1 -1.33 19.80 -26.79
CA SER A 1 -1.15 18.37 -27.12
C SER A 1 -1.44 17.56 -25.86
N ARG A 2 -2.58 16.87 -25.82
CA ARG A 2 -2.97 16.05 -24.66
C ARG A 2 -2.65 14.60 -25.03
N SER A 3 -1.52 14.09 -24.55
CA SER A 3 -1.15 12.68 -24.78
C SER A 3 -2.13 11.80 -24.00
N MET A 4 -3.06 11.16 -24.69
CA MET A 4 -4.04 10.22 -24.13
C MET A 4 -3.66 8.79 -24.55
N TYR A 5 -2.76 8.14 -23.82
CA TYR A 5 -2.54 6.69 -23.90
C TYR A 5 -2.02 6.08 -22.59
N THR A 6 -2.31 6.65 -21.42
CA THR A 6 -1.98 5.94 -20.17
C THR A 6 -3.05 4.88 -19.90
N ASN A 7 -2.66 3.62 -19.95
CA ASN A 7 -3.49 2.51 -19.47
C ASN A 7 -3.85 2.80 -17.99
N ILE A 8 -5.08 2.46 -17.58
CA ILE A 8 -5.55 2.61 -16.19
C ILE A 8 -4.58 1.92 -15.22
N GLN A 9 -4.06 0.75 -15.59
CA GLN A 9 -3.06 0.01 -14.81
C GLN A 9 -1.77 0.84 -14.60
N GLN A 10 -1.23 1.44 -15.65
CA GLN A 10 -0.01 2.26 -15.56
C GLN A 10 -0.21 3.51 -14.71
N THR A 11 -1.42 4.09 -14.73
CA THR A 11 -1.75 5.26 -13.92
C THR A 11 -1.83 4.88 -12.44
N ASP A 12 -2.52 3.79 -12.13
CA ASP A 12 -2.66 3.30 -10.77
C ASP A 12 -1.33 2.81 -10.19
N GLU A 13 -0.42 2.25 -11.00
CA GLU A 13 0.93 1.89 -10.57
C GLU A 13 1.73 3.10 -10.09
N ILE A 14 1.70 4.21 -10.83
CA ILE A 14 2.37 5.46 -10.44
C ILE A 14 1.73 6.01 -9.15
N LEU A 15 0.40 6.09 -9.11
CA LEU A 15 -0.32 6.59 -7.93
C LEU A 15 -0.08 5.72 -6.69
N LYS A 16 0.05 4.39 -6.86
CA LYS A 16 0.39 3.47 -5.78
C LYS A 16 1.75 3.80 -5.18
N ILE A 17 2.75 4.04 -6.02
CA ILE A 17 4.09 4.43 -5.58
C ILE A 17 4.03 5.78 -4.84
N ASP A 18 3.29 6.76 -5.37
CA ASP A 18 3.13 8.07 -4.73
C ASP A 18 2.46 7.96 -3.36
N ILE A 19 1.40 7.14 -3.24
CA ILE A 19 0.76 6.84 -1.96
C ILE A 19 1.79 6.21 -1.02
N GLN A 20 2.48 5.14 -1.42
CA GLN A 20 3.46 4.47 -0.55
C GLN A 20 4.58 5.42 -0.12
N HIS A 21 5.08 6.28 -1.02
CA HIS A 21 6.05 7.32 -0.69
C HIS A 21 5.51 8.33 0.34
N HIS A 22 4.23 8.69 0.28
CA HIS A 22 3.62 9.57 1.27
C HIS A 22 3.59 8.92 2.67
N PHE A 23 3.53 7.59 2.77
CA PHE A 23 3.50 6.82 4.01
C PHE A 23 4.86 6.18 4.36
N PHE A 24 5.98 6.72 3.85
CA PHE A 24 7.33 6.20 4.13
C PHE A 24 7.65 6.14 5.63
N ASP A 25 6.96 6.94 6.45
CA ASP A 25 7.11 7.00 7.91
C ASP A 25 6.61 5.74 8.62
N VAL A 26 5.68 5.00 8.01
CA VAL A 26 5.09 3.78 8.58
C VAL A 26 5.33 2.53 7.76
N ILE A 27 5.74 2.64 6.49
CA ILE A 27 6.09 1.49 5.65
C ILE A 27 7.53 1.09 5.93
N ILE A 28 7.71 -0.15 6.41
CA ILE A 28 9.03 -0.75 6.63
C ILE A 28 9.57 -1.30 5.32
N SER A 29 8.74 -2.04 4.57
CA SER A 29 9.13 -2.64 3.30
C SER A 29 7.90 -3.06 2.50
N THR A 30 8.11 -3.23 1.21
CA THR A 30 7.10 -3.67 0.24
C THR A 30 7.66 -4.85 -0.55
N MET A 31 6.90 -5.93 -0.64
CA MET A 31 7.23 -7.10 -1.43
C MET A 31 6.19 -7.26 -2.53
N HIS A 32 6.64 -7.37 -3.78
CA HIS A 32 5.78 -7.54 -4.95
C HIS A 32 6.03 -8.91 -5.58
N VAL A 33 4.95 -9.68 -5.75
CA VAL A 33 4.98 -11.05 -6.27
C VAL A 33 4.07 -11.13 -7.48
N HIS A 34 4.59 -11.58 -8.61
CA HIS A 34 3.77 -11.84 -9.80
C HIS A 34 3.05 -13.19 -9.64
N LEU A 35 1.72 -13.18 -9.68
CA LEU A 35 0.90 -14.40 -9.65
C LEU A 35 0.62 -14.90 -11.08
N GLU A 36 0.32 -13.95 -11.97
CA GLU A 36 0.05 -14.13 -13.39
C GLU A 36 0.56 -12.89 -14.15
N TYR A 37 0.46 -12.89 -15.48
CA TYR A 37 0.90 -11.77 -16.33
C TYR A 37 0.25 -10.42 -15.93
N GLU A 38 -1.04 -10.41 -15.58
CA GLU A 38 -1.81 -9.21 -15.23
C GLU A 38 -2.16 -9.10 -13.73
N LYS A 39 -1.65 -10.02 -12.89
CA LYS A 39 -2.01 -10.07 -11.46
C LYS A 39 -0.78 -10.17 -10.59
N CYS A 40 -0.72 -9.27 -9.61
CA CYS A 40 0.33 -9.24 -8.63
C CYS A 40 -0.26 -9.28 -7.22
N LEU A 41 0.48 -9.90 -6.30
CA LEU A 41 0.28 -9.78 -4.87
C LEU A 41 1.32 -8.82 -4.32
N GLU A 42 0.87 -7.85 -3.54
CA GLU A 42 1.76 -6.94 -2.83
C GLU A 42 1.57 -7.08 -1.33
N ILE A 43 2.67 -7.22 -0.61
CA ILE A 43 2.72 -7.30 0.85
C ILE A 43 3.44 -6.05 1.34
N VAL A 44 2.76 -5.24 2.14
CA VAL A 44 3.32 -4.02 2.72
C VAL A 44 3.50 -4.23 4.22
N ALA A 45 4.75 -4.35 4.67
CA ALA A 45 5.07 -4.43 6.08
C ALA A 45 5.06 -3.02 6.69
N VAL A 46 4.34 -2.86 7.80
CA VAL A 46 4.10 -1.54 8.41
C VAL A 46 4.39 -1.55 9.91
N SER A 47 4.83 -0.42 10.44
CA SER A 47 4.93 -0.17 11.88
C SER A 47 4.72 1.31 12.16
N GLY A 48 3.78 1.62 13.04
CA GLY A 48 3.46 3.00 13.38
C GLY A 48 2.09 3.11 14.04
N ALA A 49 1.60 4.34 14.15
CA ALA A 49 0.30 4.63 14.73
C ALA A 49 -0.83 3.95 13.92
N TYR A 50 -1.77 3.33 14.64
CA TYR A 50 -2.91 2.62 14.04
C TYR A 50 -3.64 3.47 12.98
N ASP A 51 -3.97 4.73 13.30
CA ASP A 51 -4.71 5.60 12.39
C ASP A 51 -3.94 5.92 11.11
N ARG A 52 -2.61 6.05 11.20
CA ARG A 52 -1.75 6.32 10.04
C ARG A 52 -1.70 5.11 9.11
N VAL A 53 -1.56 3.91 9.68
CA VAL A 53 -1.56 2.64 8.95
C VAL A 53 -2.95 2.35 8.34
N LYS A 54 -4.02 2.63 9.08
CA LYS A 54 -5.39 2.54 8.57
C LYS A 54 -5.60 3.47 7.38
N LYS A 55 -5.07 4.69 7.45
CA LYS A 55 -5.18 5.67 6.37
C LYS A 55 -4.45 5.23 5.09
N LEU A 56 -3.26 4.64 5.23
CA LEU A 56 -2.56 4.00 4.11
C LEU A 56 -3.44 2.96 3.41
N LYS A 57 -4.10 2.08 4.19
CA LYS A 57 -5.01 1.07 3.64
C LYS A 57 -6.17 1.70 2.86
N GLU A 58 -6.80 2.72 3.44
CA GLU A 58 -7.91 3.43 2.80
C GLU A 58 -7.51 4.12 1.50
N ASP A 59 -6.29 4.68 1.44
CA ASP A 59 -5.81 5.36 0.25
C ASP A 59 -5.39 4.35 -0.84
N LEU A 60 -4.78 3.21 -0.49
CA LEU A 60 -4.53 2.12 -1.42
C LEU A 60 -5.82 1.52 -2.01
N LEU A 61 -6.88 1.40 -1.21
CA LEU A 61 -8.19 0.89 -1.67
C LEU A 61 -8.90 1.80 -2.68
N LYS A 62 -8.45 3.04 -2.89
CA LYS A 62 -8.99 3.96 -3.91
C LYS A 62 -8.48 3.65 -5.31
N LEU A 63 -7.38 2.92 -5.43
CA LEU A 63 -6.83 2.50 -6.71
C LEU A 63 -7.79 1.50 -7.37
N LYS A 64 -8.12 1.73 -8.63
CA LYS A 64 -9.07 0.89 -9.38
C LYS A 64 -8.48 -0.49 -9.69
N SER A 65 -7.15 -0.60 -9.73
CA SER A 65 -6.41 -1.83 -9.98
C SER A 65 -6.39 -2.79 -8.77
N VAL A 66 -6.77 -2.33 -7.57
CA VAL A 66 -6.78 -3.16 -6.36
C VAL A 66 -8.00 -4.07 -6.34
N ILE A 67 -7.74 -5.38 -6.38
CA ILE A 67 -8.79 -6.42 -6.40
C ILE A 67 -9.30 -6.72 -5.00
N SER A 68 -8.39 -6.90 -4.04
CA SER A 68 -8.71 -7.20 -2.65
C SER A 68 -7.57 -6.81 -1.72
N VAL A 69 -7.90 -6.52 -0.46
CA VAL A 69 -6.92 -6.19 0.60
C VAL A 69 -7.25 -6.98 1.85
N GLY A 70 -6.29 -7.78 2.32
CA GLY A 70 -6.28 -8.34 3.66
C GLY A 70 -5.47 -7.45 4.59
N PHE A 71 -5.88 -7.35 5.85
CA PHE A 71 -5.17 -6.54 6.84
C PHE A 71 -5.04 -7.29 8.15
N PHE A 72 -3.80 -7.39 8.64
CA PHE A 72 -3.47 -8.06 9.88
C PHE A 72 -2.61 -7.10 10.71
N MET A 73 -3.04 -6.84 11.95
CA MET A 73 -2.36 -5.93 12.87
C MET A 73 -2.09 -6.65 14.17
N ILE A 74 -0.89 -6.45 14.70
CA ILE A 74 -0.49 -6.92 16.02
C ILE A 74 -0.19 -5.67 16.84
N GLU A 75 -0.84 -5.53 18.00
CA GLU A 75 -0.46 -4.51 18.96
C GLU A 75 0.88 -4.87 19.59
N LYS A 76 1.82 -3.93 19.57
CA LYS A 76 3.08 -4.10 20.26
C LYS A 76 2.83 -3.89 21.75
N GLU A 77 3.00 -4.93 22.55
CA GLU A 77 3.05 -4.78 24.01
C GLU A 77 4.18 -3.81 24.37
N THR A 78 3.84 -2.65 24.93
CA THR A 78 4.84 -1.76 25.52
C THR A 78 5.13 -2.30 26.92
N ASN A 79 6.32 -2.88 27.12
CA ASN A 79 6.88 -3.01 28.48
C ASN A 79 7.13 -1.60 29.02
N SER A 80 6.09 -0.98 29.57
CA SER A 80 6.16 0.21 30.41
C SER A 80 6.06 -0.23 31.86
N ASP A 81 7.04 -1.01 32.31
CA ASP A 81 7.32 -1.22 33.72
C ASP A 81 8.82 -0.96 33.92
N SER A 82 9.16 0.32 34.11
CA SER A 82 10.32 0.86 34.84
C SER A 82 10.19 2.37 34.92
#